data_AF-A0A2A6E2B2-F1
#
_entry.id   AF-A0A2A6E2B2-F1
#
_cell.length_a   1.000
_cell.length_b   1.000
_cell.length_c   1.000
_cell.angle_alpha   90.00
_cell.angle_beta   90.00
_cell.angle_gamma   90.00
#
_symmetry.space_group_name_H-M   'P 1'
#
loop_
_entity.id
_entity.type
_entity.pdbx_description
1 polymer ?
#
loop_
_entity_poly.entity_id
_entity_poly.type
_entity_poly.pdbx_seq_one_letter_code
_entity_poly.pdbx_strand_id
1 'polypeptide(L)'
;MSGLPEVREVRTLRDRYGDEVELSADDGTSEEYRIVTEFDWDGREYAVLESEALRREGEIAVFRIDKSGPEPQLEQIEDDDEWETVAEIADDLLF
;
A
#
# COMPACT_ATOMS: atom_id res chain seq x y z
N MET A 1 1.53 28.48 2.03
CA MET A 1 0.58 27.35 2.10
C MET A 1 1.25 26.22 1.35
N SER A 2 2.00 25.36 2.05
CA SER A 2 2.45 24.12 1.43
C SER A 2 1.25 23.21 1.43
N GLY A 3 0.48 23.25 0.34
CA GLY A 3 -0.52 22.24 0.09
C GLY A 3 0.24 20.98 -0.24
N LEU A 4 0.17 19.98 0.62
CA LEU A 4 0.55 18.63 0.24
C LEU A 4 -0.17 18.32 -1.09
N PRO A 5 0.49 17.65 -2.04
CA PRO A 5 -0.18 17.14 -3.24
C PRO A 5 -1.50 16.44 -2.86
N GLU A 6 -2.51 16.51 -3.73
CA GLU A 6 -3.88 16.06 -3.45
C GLU A 6 -3.94 14.54 -3.27
N VAL A 7 -3.66 14.06 -2.05
CA VAL A 7 -3.85 12.66 -1.66
C VAL A 7 -5.34 12.37 -1.63
N ARG A 8 -5.76 11.30 -2.31
CA ARG A 8 -7.17 10.88 -2.37
C ARG A 8 -7.32 9.48 -1.84
N GLU A 9 -8.25 9.26 -0.91
CA GLU A 9 -8.59 7.90 -0.46
C GLU A 9 -9.16 7.10 -1.64
N VAL A 10 -8.66 5.88 -1.82
CA VAL A 10 -9.18 4.90 -2.79
C VAL A 10 -9.47 3.58 -2.08
N ARG A 11 -10.09 2.63 -2.79
CA ARG A 11 -10.50 1.32 -2.23
C ARG A 11 -10.34 0.19 -3.25
N THR A 12 -9.25 0.18 -4.00
CA THR A 12 -9.05 -0.75 -5.11
C THR A 12 -8.97 -2.20 -4.63
N LEU A 13 -8.15 -2.47 -3.62
CA LEU A 13 -7.97 -3.80 -3.05
C LEU A 13 -9.15 -4.15 -2.17
N ARG A 14 -9.61 -3.22 -1.32
CA ARG A 14 -10.75 -3.46 -0.43
C ARG A 14 -12.03 -3.82 -1.17
N ASP A 15 -12.34 -3.12 -2.25
CA ASP A 15 -13.55 -3.41 -3.03
C ASP A 15 -13.47 -4.77 -3.74
N ARG A 16 -12.26 -5.28 -4.00
CA ARG A 16 -12.04 -6.55 -4.70
C ARG A 16 -11.90 -7.76 -3.76
N TYR A 17 -11.14 -7.61 -2.68
CA TYR A 17 -10.69 -8.71 -1.84
C TYR A 17 -11.21 -8.63 -0.39
N GLY A 18 -11.75 -7.47 0.03
CA GLY A 18 -12.16 -7.22 1.42
C GLY A 18 -11.04 -6.57 2.24
N ASP A 19 -11.08 -6.70 3.56
CA ASP A 19 -10.14 -5.99 4.45
C ASP A 19 -8.76 -6.66 4.57
N GLU A 20 -8.62 -7.88 4.04
CA GLU A 20 -7.43 -8.74 4.17
C GLU A 20 -7.10 -9.33 2.78
N VAL A 21 -5.80 -9.44 2.48
CA VAL A 21 -5.27 -9.97 1.22
C VAL A 21 -4.14 -10.97 1.50
N GLU A 22 -4.11 -12.06 0.74
CA GLU A 22 -2.96 -12.97 0.72
C GLU A 22 -2.03 -12.55 -0.42
N LEU A 23 -0.78 -12.22 -0.10
CA LEU A 23 0.25 -11.90 -1.08
C LEU A 23 1.12 -13.12 -1.32
N SER A 24 1.20 -13.54 -2.58
CA SER A 24 2.12 -14.58 -3.02
C SER A 24 3.39 -13.94 -3.57
N ALA A 25 4.53 -14.27 -2.99
CA ALA A 25 5.83 -13.86 -3.49
C ALA A 25 6.33 -14.78 -4.62
N ASP A 26 7.30 -14.31 -5.40
CA ASP A 26 7.88 -15.04 -6.53
C ASP A 26 8.55 -16.36 -6.14
N ASP A 27 8.98 -16.49 -4.87
CA ASP A 27 9.56 -17.72 -4.33
C ASP A 27 8.51 -18.79 -3.98
N GLY A 28 7.23 -18.49 -4.18
CA GLY A 28 6.09 -19.36 -3.89
C GLY A 28 5.62 -19.33 -2.45
N THR A 29 6.16 -18.43 -1.61
CA THR A 29 5.62 -18.18 -0.28
C THR A 29 4.38 -17.30 -0.36
N SER A 30 3.45 -17.49 0.57
CA SER A 30 2.31 -16.59 0.75
C SER A 30 2.24 -16.08 2.19
N GLU A 31 1.90 -14.81 2.36
CA GLU A 31 1.68 -14.19 3.66
C GLU A 31 0.38 -13.38 3.63
N GLU A 32 -0.36 -13.43 4.74
CA GLU A 32 -1.61 -12.71 4.92
C GLU A 32 -1.34 -11.31 5.46
N TYR A 33 -1.92 -10.32 4.80
CA TYR A 33 -1.83 -8.92 5.15
C TYR A 33 -3.21 -8.34 5.35
N ARG A 34 -3.35 -7.51 6.38
CA ARG A 34 -4.48 -6.60 6.51
C ARG A 34 -4.22 -5.35 5.68
N ILE A 35 -5.23 -4.90 4.96
CA ILE A 35 -5.22 -3.57 4.35
C ILE A 35 -5.51 -2.56 5.44
N VAL A 36 -4.57 -1.62 5.67
CA VAL A 36 -4.72 -0.54 6.64
C VAL A 36 -5.35 0.67 5.98
N THR A 37 -4.80 1.10 4.84
CA THR A 37 -5.36 2.18 4.03
C THR A 37 -4.92 2.05 2.58
N GLU A 38 -5.62 2.73 1.68
CA GLU A 38 -5.25 2.84 0.27
C GLU A 38 -5.44 4.30 -0.18
N PHE A 39 -4.50 4.81 -0.97
CA PHE A 39 -4.54 6.20 -1.43
C PHE A 39 -3.96 6.38 -2.83
N ASP A 40 -4.46 7.38 -3.55
CA ASP A 40 -3.91 7.90 -4.80
C ASP A 40 -3.02 9.12 -4.49
N TRP A 41 -1.82 9.10 -5.05
CA TRP A 41 -0.89 10.21 -5.07
C TRP A 41 -0.26 10.33 -6.46
N ASP A 42 -0.32 11.52 -7.04
CA ASP A 42 0.18 11.83 -8.40
C ASP A 42 -0.31 10.85 -9.49
N GLY A 43 -1.55 10.35 -9.36
CA GLY A 43 -2.17 9.41 -10.31
C GLY A 43 -1.68 7.97 -10.18
N ARG A 44 -0.95 7.65 -9.11
CA ARG A 44 -0.54 6.30 -8.72
C ARG A 44 -1.25 5.92 -7.44
N GLU A 45 -1.69 4.67 -7.35
CA GLU A 45 -2.35 4.16 -6.16
C GLU A 45 -1.38 3.32 -5.32
N TYR A 46 -1.52 3.44 -4.01
CA TYR A 46 -0.67 2.79 -3.02
C TYR A 46 -1.53 2.11 -1.98
N ALA A 47 -1.01 1.00 -1.46
CA ALA A 47 -1.61 0.26 -0.35
C ALA A 47 -0.65 0.23 0.83
N VAL A 48 -1.18 0.55 2.00
CA VAL A 48 -0.50 0.34 3.28
C VAL A 48 -1.04 -0.93 3.90
N LEU A 49 -0.15 -1.89 4.11
CA LEU A 49 -0.44 -3.23 4.55
C LEU A 49 0.25 -3.56 5.86
N GLU A 50 -0.35 -4.44 6.64
CA GLU A 50 0.12 -4.83 7.96
C GLU A 50 -0.06 -6.35 8.11
N SER A 51 1.03 -7.10 8.23
CA SER A 51 0.97 -8.54 8.56
C SER A 51 1.11 -8.74 10.05
N GLU A 52 0.70 -9.91 10.56
CA GLU A 52 0.86 -10.26 11.98
C GLU A 52 2.31 -10.11 12.50
N ALA A 53 3.33 -10.25 11.63
CA ALA A 53 4.71 -9.97 11.99
C ALA A 53 4.94 -8.47 12.20
N LEU A 54 4.63 -7.66 11.19
CA LEU A 54 4.75 -6.21 11.21
C LEU A 54 3.97 -5.58 12.38
N ARG A 55 2.77 -6.09 12.69
CA ARG A 55 1.97 -5.69 13.85
C ARG A 55 2.72 -5.79 15.17
N ARG A 56 3.48 -6.86 15.36
CA ARG A 56 4.24 -7.09 16.60
C ARG A 56 5.43 -6.16 16.71
N GLU A 57 5.95 -5.71 15.58
CA GLU A 57 7.08 -4.79 15.46
C GLU A 57 6.64 -3.32 15.42
N GLY A 58 5.34 -3.08 15.22
CA GLY A 58 4.78 -1.73 15.07
C GLY A 58 5.13 -1.11 13.72
N GLU A 59 5.33 -1.95 12.70
CA GLU A 59 5.73 -1.55 11.36
C GLU A 59 4.57 -1.71 10.37
N ILE A 60 4.70 -1.07 9.21
CA ILE A 60 3.79 -1.18 8.06
C ILE A 60 4.61 -1.42 6.80
N ALA A 61 3.97 -2.02 5.80
CA ALA A 61 4.53 -2.16 4.46
C ALA A 61 3.74 -1.30 3.48
N VAL A 62 4.43 -0.59 2.59
CA VAL A 62 3.81 0.24 1.54
C VAL A 62 4.13 -0.36 0.18
N PHE A 63 3.10 -0.57 -0.64
CA PHE A 63 3.21 -1.11 -1.99
C PHE A 63 2.51 -0.23 -3.01
N ARG A 64 2.99 -0.24 -4.25
CA ARG A 64 2.28 0.35 -5.39
C ARG A 64 1.24 -0.64 -5.91
N ILE A 65 0.04 -0.16 -6.21
CA ILE A 65 -1.02 -0.95 -6.83
C ILE A 65 -0.89 -0.83 -8.36
N ASP A 66 -0.46 -1.90 -9.02
CA ASP A 66 -0.50 -2.00 -10.48
C ASP A 66 -1.86 -2.55 -10.93
N LYS A 67 -2.57 -1.78 -11.75
CA LYS A 67 -3.89 -2.14 -12.30
C LYS A 67 -3.85 -2.40 -13.80
N SER A 68 -2.67 -2.69 -14.37
CA SER A 68 -2.52 -2.91 -15.81
C SER A 68 -3.07 -4.26 -16.26
N GLY A 69 -3.11 -5.23 -15.34
CA GLY A 69 -3.61 -6.58 -15.56
C GLY A 69 -5.12 -6.77 -15.31
N PRO A 70 -5.63 -8.01 -15.46
CA PRO A 70 -7.01 -8.37 -15.13
C PRO A 70 -7.29 -8.30 -13.63
N GLU A 71 -6.25 -8.37 -12.80
CA GLU A 71 -6.30 -8.30 -11.35
C GLU A 71 -5.22 -7.34 -10.87
N PRO A 72 -5.50 -6.50 -9.87
CA PRO A 72 -4.51 -5.60 -9.31
C PRO A 72 -3.38 -6.42 -8.68
N GLN A 73 -2.14 -6.00 -8.94
CA GLN A 73 -0.91 -6.56 -8.37
C GLN A 73 -0.29 -5.54 -7.43
N LEU A 74 0.52 -6.04 -6.48
CA LEU A 74 1.31 -5.20 -5.60
C LEU A 74 2.76 -5.27 -5.97
N GLU A 75 3.37 -4.09 -6.11
CA GLU A 75 4.76 -3.93 -6.49
C GLU A 75 5.52 -3.19 -5.40
N GLN A 76 6.76 -3.60 -5.19
CA GLN A 76 7.69 -2.87 -4.34
C GLN A 76 8.06 -1.54 -5.02
N ILE A 77 8.25 -0.51 -4.19
CA ILE A 77 8.68 0.80 -4.67
C ILE A 77 10.21 0.78 -4.72
N GLU A 78 10.77 0.78 -5.92
CA GLU A 78 12.22 0.73 -6.15
C GLU A 78 12.89 2.12 -6.13
N ASP A 79 12.11 3.18 -6.27
CA ASP A 79 12.58 4.56 -6.28
C ASP A 79 12.58 5.12 -4.84
N ASP A 80 13.76 5.43 -4.32
CA ASP A 80 13.95 5.90 -2.94
C ASP A 80 13.20 7.22 -2.65
N ASP A 81 13.15 8.15 -3.63
CA ASP A 81 12.48 9.44 -3.46
C ASP A 81 10.95 9.25 -3.41
N GLU A 82 10.44 8.34 -4.25
CA GLU A 82 9.04 7.93 -4.23
C GLU A 82 8.69 7.27 -2.90
N TRP A 83 9.53 6.34 -2.44
CA TRP A 83 9.33 5.61 -1.19
C TRP A 83 9.28 6.55 0.02
N GLU A 84 10.24 7.47 0.14
CA GLU A 84 10.29 8.45 1.24
C GLU A 84 9.00 9.28 1.28
N THR A 85 8.55 9.76 0.12
CA THR A 85 7.35 10.58 0.00
C THR A 85 6.09 9.82 0.40
N VAL A 86 5.90 8.59 -0.11
CA VAL A 86 4.68 7.83 0.19
C VAL A 86 4.66 7.28 1.61
N ALA A 87 5.83 7.01 2.19
CA ALA A 87 5.95 6.62 3.59
C ALA A 87 5.53 7.79 4.51
N GLU A 88 5.95 9.03 4.22
CA GLU A 88 5.49 10.22 4.94
C GLU A 88 3.97 10.40 4.83
N ILE A 89 3.41 10.23 3.62
CA ILE A 89 1.95 10.31 3.41
C ILE A 89 1.23 9.21 4.20
N ALA A 90 1.76 7.99 4.20
CA ALA A 90 1.17 6.88 4.95
C ALA A 90 1.14 7.19 6.45
N ASP A 91 2.27 7.64 7.02
CA ASP A 91 2.34 8.02 8.44
C ASP A 91 1.34 9.13 8.78
N ASP A 92 1.22 10.16 7.94
CA ASP A 92 0.27 11.26 8.11
C ASP A 92 -1.19 10.79 8.07
N LEU A 93 -1.52 9.77 7.25
CA LEU A 93 -2.87 9.19 7.17
C LEU A 93 -3.22 8.30 8.35
N LEU A 94 -2.21 7.77 9.06
CA LEU A 94 -2.38 6.85 10.19
C LEU A 94 -2.39 7.57 11.55
N PHE A 95 -2.03 8.85 11.61
CA PHE A 95 -1.97 9.69 12.82
C PHE A 95 -3.23 10.54 13.08
#